data_AF-A0A378RPF5-F1
#
_entry.id   AF-A0A378RPF5-F1
#
_cell.length_a   1.000
_cell.length_b   1.000
_cell.length_c   1.000
_cell.angle_alpha   90.00
_cell.angle_beta   90.00
_cell.angle_gamma   90.00
#
_symmetry.space_group_name_H-M   'P 1'
#
loop_
_entity.id
_entity.type
_entity.pdbx_description
1 polymer ?
#
loop_
_entity_poly.entity_id
_entity_poly.type
_entity_poly.pdbx_seq_one_letter_code
_entity_poly.pdbx_strand_id
1 'polypeptide(L)' 'MLSYLLVHTTLGTHLASLQTITVMLHLCFWVAFLIIFLRFCRDYFIYKHRFQQAFQRRKAPLLVLAIVYAVTMIAIYFLW' A
#
# COMPACT_ATOMS: atom_id res chain seq x y z
N MET A 1 24.51 -29.77 -12.78
CA MET A 1 23.41 -29.44 -13.73
C MET A 1 22.04 -29.52 -13.05
N LEU A 2 21.71 -30.61 -12.36
CA LEU A 2 20.45 -30.77 -11.60
C LEU A 2 20.29 -29.75 -10.46
N SER A 3 21.36 -29.50 -9.69
CA SER A 3 21.41 -28.46 -8.66
C SER A 3 21.21 -27.04 -9.21
N TYR A 4 21.77 -26.73 -10.38
CA TYR A 4 21.59 -25.44 -11.05
C TYR A 4 20.14 -25.24 -11.51
N LEU A 5 19.53 -26.29 -12.06
CA LEU A 5 18.12 -26.27 -12.48
C LEU A 5 17.17 -26.08 -11.29
N LEU A 6 17.47 -26.73 -10.16
CA LEU A 6 16.67 -26.67 -8.93
C LEU A 6 16.77 -25.31 -8.24
N VAL A 7 17.96 -24.68 -8.27
CA VAL A 7 18.15 -23.29 -7.82
C VAL A 7 17.38 -22.33 -8.74
N HIS A 8 17.42 -22.55 -10.05
CA HIS A 8 16.73 -21.67 -11.00
C HIS A 8 15.20 -21.78 -10.92
N THR A 9 14.66 -22.97 -10.65
CA THR A 9 13.21 -23.16 -10.45
C THR A 9 12.75 -22.61 -9.10
N THR A 10 13.51 -22.82 -8.03
CA THR A 10 13.18 -22.25 -6.71
C THR A 10 13.24 -20.72 -6.72
N LEU A 11 14.31 -20.10 -7.24
CA LEU A 11 14.38 -18.65 -7.44
C LEU A 11 13.24 -18.13 -8.31
N GLY A 12 12.94 -18.81 -9.43
CA GLY A 12 11.82 -18.44 -10.30
C GLY A 12 10.47 -18.49 -9.59
N THR A 13 10.22 -19.52 -8.76
CA THR A 13 8.98 -19.62 -7.96
C THR A 13 8.90 -18.57 -6.85
N HIS A 14 10.03 -18.22 -6.22
CA HIS A 14 10.09 -17.14 -5.23
C HIS A 14 9.83 -15.77 -5.87
N LEU A 15 10.41 -15.50 -7.04
CA LEU A 15 10.17 -14.27 -7.80
C LEU A 15 8.72 -14.14 -8.26
N ALA A 16 8.12 -15.22 -8.78
CA ALA A 16 6.71 -15.23 -9.18
C ALA A 16 5.75 -15.04 -7.98
N SER A 17 6.08 -15.60 -6.81
CA SER A 17 5.27 -15.42 -5.60
C SER A 17 5.39 -13.99 -5.06
N LEU A 18 6.59 -13.40 -5.04
CA LEU A 18 6.81 -12.00 -4.67
C LEU A 18 6.04 -11.02 -5.56
N GLN A 19 5.98 -11.30 -6.88
CA GLN A 19 5.22 -10.49 -7.83
C GLN A 19 3.71 -10.54 -7.57
N THR A 20 3.21 -11.72 -7.19
CA THR A 20 1.79 -11.90 -6.86
C THR A 20 1.44 -11.20 -5.53
N ILE A 21 2.32 -11.31 -4.53
CA ILE A 21 2.17 -10.65 -3.22
C ILE A 21 2.20 -9.12 -3.37
N THR A 22 3.10 -8.57 -4.18
CA THR A 22 3.17 -7.14 -4.46
C THR A 22 1.90 -6.61 -5.11
N VAL A 23 1.36 -7.32 -6.11
CA VAL A 23 0.11 -6.93 -6.78
C VAL A 23 -1.07 -6.94 -5.79
N MET A 24 -1.18 -7.96 -4.93
CA MET A 24 -2.23 -7.99 -3.90
C MET A 24 -2.06 -6.85 -2.89
N LEU A 25 -0.82 -6.54 -2.49
CA LEU A 25 -0.54 -5.40 -1.59
C LEU A 25 -0.95 -4.07 -2.23
N HIS A 26 -0.58 -3.82 -3.50
CA HIS A 26 -1.01 -2.62 -4.22
C HIS A 26 -2.54 -2.47 -4.23
N LEU A 27 -3.26 -3.55 -4.51
CA LEU A 27 -4.73 -3.59 -4.47
C LEU A 27 -5.28 -3.26 -3.08
N CYS A 28 -4.76 -3.88 -2.02
CA CYS A 28 -5.17 -3.59 -0.64
C CYS A 28 -4.95 -2.12 -0.27
N PHE A 29 -3.79 -1.55 -0.60
CA PHE A 29 -3.51 -0.14 -0.32
C PHE A 29 -4.40 0.80 -1.13
N TRP A 30 -4.70 0.46 -2.38
CA TRP A 30 -5.65 1.23 -3.20
C TRP A 30 -7.05 1.26 -2.59
N VAL A 31 -7.56 0.11 -2.14
CA VAL A 31 -8.87 0.02 -1.49
C VAL A 31 -8.87 0.81 -0.18
N ALA A 32 -7.84 0.66 0.65
CA ALA A 32 -7.72 1.42 1.90
C ALA A 32 -7.66 2.94 1.66
N PHE A 33 -6.88 3.37 0.66
CA PHE A 33 -6.78 4.77 0.27
C PHE A 33 -8.13 5.30 -0.19
N LEU A 34 -8.84 4.56 -1.04
CA LEU A 34 -10.16 4.94 -1.55
C LEU A 34 -11.17 5.12 -0.41
N ILE A 35 -11.21 4.21 0.57
CA ILE A 35 -12.12 4.31 1.72
C ILE A 35 -11.82 5.58 2.53
N ILE A 36 -10.54 5.86 2.83
CA ILE A 36 -10.14 7.04 3.59
C ILE A 36 -10.45 8.32 2.79
N PHE A 37 -10.20 8.30 1.48
CA PHE A 37 -10.48 9.42 0.58
C PHE A 37 -11.98 9.71 0.48
N LEU A 38 -12.82 8.69 0.29
CA LEU A 38 -14.28 8.86 0.27
C LEU A 38 -14.80 9.41 1.59
N ARG A 39 -14.27 8.93 2.72
CA ARG A 39 -14.61 9.46 4.04
C ARG A 39 -14.24 10.94 4.16
N PHE A 40 -13.06 11.32 3.68
CA PHE A 40 -12.58 12.70 3.66
C PHE A 40 -13.44 13.60 2.76
N CYS A 41 -13.80 13.14 1.55
CA CYS A 41 -14.68 13.87 0.64
C CYS A 41 -16.07 14.08 1.25
N ARG A 42 -16.70 13.02 1.77
CA ARG A 42 -18.01 13.13 2.45
C ARG A 42 -17.97 14.15 3.57
N ASP A 43 -16.93 14.07 4.38
CA ASP A 43 -16.71 14.96 5.50
C ASP A 43 -16.51 16.42 5.05
N TYR A 44 -15.80 16.66 3.94
CA TYR A 44 -15.60 17.99 3.34
C TYR A 44 -16.93 18.59 2.86
N PHE A 45 -17.78 17.80 2.21
CA PHE A 45 -19.09 18.24 1.75
C PHE A 45 -20.03 18.58 2.93
N ILE A 46 -20.01 17.80 4.02
CA ILE A 46 -20.93 17.99 5.16
C ILE A 46 -20.51 19.15 6.08
N TYR A 47 -19.21 19.35 6.34
CA TYR A 47 -18.72 20.25 7.41
C TYR A 47 -17.96 21.48 6.89
N LYS A 48 -18.41 22.03 5.75
CA LYS A 48 -17.74 23.10 4.98
C LYS A 48 -17.15 24.26 5.82
N HIS A 49 -17.80 24.66 6.93
CA HIS A 49 -17.43 25.84 7.72
C HIS A 49 -16.57 25.58 8.98
N ARG A 50 -16.59 24.37 9.57
CA ARG A 50 -15.73 23.97 10.71
C ARG A 50 -14.55 23.08 10.30
N PHE A 51 -14.32 22.93 8.99
CA PHE A 51 -13.41 21.93 8.44
C PHE A 51 -11.94 22.19 8.77
N GLN A 52 -11.50 23.44 8.86
CA GLN A 52 -10.08 23.78 9.00
C GLN A 52 -9.41 23.18 10.25
N GLN A 53 -10.10 23.12 11.40
CA GLN A 53 -9.57 22.49 12.62
C GLN A 53 -9.68 20.95 12.61
N ALA A 54 -10.70 20.38 11.95
CA ALA A 54 -10.85 18.93 11.79
C ALA A 54 -9.90 18.35 10.70
N PHE A 55 -9.44 19.19 9.78
CA PHE A 55 -8.59 18.82 8.65
C PHE A 55 -7.24 18.25 9.09
N GLN A 56 -6.60 18.87 10.10
CA GLN A 56 -5.32 18.38 10.62
C GLN A 56 -5.43 16.96 11.19
N ARG A 57 -6.52 16.65 11.93
CA ARG A 57 -6.77 15.31 12.47
C ARG A 57 -7.15 14.29 11.40
N ARG A 58 -7.81 14.72 10.32
CA ARG A 58 -8.26 13.83 9.23
C ARG A 58 -7.22 13.62 8.13
N LYS A 59 -6.15 14.42 8.09
CA LYS A 59 -4.96 14.17 7.23
C LYS A 59 -4.05 13.07 7.76
N ALA A 60 -3.97 12.92 9.08
CA ALA A 60 -3.16 11.89 9.73
C ALA A 60 -3.35 10.48 9.14
N PRO A 61 -4.58 9.95 8.93
CA PRO A 61 -4.76 8.62 8.36
C PRO A 61 -4.26 8.48 6.91
N LEU A 62 -4.37 9.53 6.08
CA LEU A 62 -3.81 9.51 4.72
C LEU A 62 -2.28 9.48 4.75
N LEU A 63 -1.68 10.29 5.64
CA LEU A 63 -0.25 10.40 5.78
C LEU A 63 0.35 9.09 6.34
N VAL A 64 -0.30 8.50 7.33
CA VAL A 64 0.07 7.18 7.89
C VAL A 64 -0.03 6.10 6.82
N LEU A 65 -1.12 6.06 6.04
CA LEU A 65 -1.26 5.07 4.98
C LEU A 65 -0.17 5.21 3.91
N ALA A 66 0.19 6.45 3.54
CA ALA A 66 1.26 6.71 2.59
C ALA A 66 2.65 6.29 3.11
N ILE A 67 2.95 6.57 4.38
CA ILE A 67 4.21 6.12 5.01
C ILE A 67 4.27 4.60 5.06
N VAL A 68 3.21 3.94 5.51
CA VAL A 68 3.15 2.48 5.59
C VAL A 68 3.35 1.89 4.18
N TYR A 69 2.66 2.41 3.17
CA TYR A 69 2.86 1.99 1.79
C TYR A 69 4.31 2.14 1.32
N ALA A 70 4.93 3.29 1.55
CA ALA A 70 6.32 3.55 1.16
C ALA A 70 7.30 2.59 1.86
N VAL A 71 7.15 2.38 3.17
CA VAL A 71 7.98 1.43 3.93
C VAL A 71 7.81 0.01 3.40
N THR A 72 6.57 -0.40 3.11
CA THR A 72 6.29 -1.73 2.57
C THR A 72 6.93 -1.93 1.19
N MET A 73 6.87 -0.91 0.32
CA MET A 73 7.50 -0.96 -1.01
C MET A 73 9.02 -0.97 -0.94
N ILE A 74 9.62 -0.21 -0.01
CA ILE A 74 11.07 -0.25 0.23
C ILE A 74 11.49 -1.64 0.72
N ALA A 75 10.76 -2.22 1.68
CA ALA A 75 11.07 -3.56 2.19
C ALA A 75 11.01 -4.61 1.07
N ILE A 76 9.97 -4.55 0.23
CA ILE A 76 9.84 -5.43 -0.94
C ILE A 76 10.98 -5.21 -1.93
N TYR A 77 11.37 -3.97 -2.20
CA TYR A 77 12.48 -3.67 -3.12
C TYR A 77 13.82 -4.23 -2.63
N PHE A 78 14.08 -4.24 -1.32
CA PHE A 78 15.28 -4.89 -0.75
C PHE A 78 15.18 -6.43 -0.70
N LEU A 79 13.96 -6.98 -0.69
CA LEU A 79 13.69 -8.42 -0.71
C LEU A 79 13.70 -9.00 -2.13
N TRP A 80 13.56 -8.17 -3.15
CA TRP A 80 13.58 -8.51 -4.57
C TRP A 80 15.00 -8.48 -5.14
#